data_AF-A0A4W5P4X8-F1
#
_entry.id   AF-A0A4W5P4X8-F1
#
_cell.length_a   1.000
_cell.length_b   1.000
_cell.length_c   1.000
_cell.angle_alpha   90.00
_cell.angle_beta   90.00
_cell.angle_gamma   90.00
#
_symmetry.space_group_name_H-M   'P 1'
#
loop_
_entity.id
_entity.type
_entity.pdbx_description
1 polymer ?
#
loop_
_entity_poly.entity_id
_entity_poly.type
_entity_poly.pdbx_seq_one_letter_code
_entity_poly.pdbx_strand_id
1 'polypeptide(L)'
;MCTRPVSLLSWTPWASLGLRAFPRSAMNSIAQLRVDLTSSGDQPSATLALYFKNCKVDPTEKVLQRVERLGQLFSQMFGHAVEPRCVGLGKWRFTLGVRLYYRVMVSMLKSEEKRLSVQNFS
;
A
#
# COMPACT_ATOMS: atom_id res chain seq x y z
N MET A 1 -9.87 11.86 17.81
CA MET A 1 -10.52 11.28 16.61
C MET A 1 -9.43 10.87 15.63
N CYS A 2 -9.37 9.60 15.23
CA CYS A 2 -8.45 9.13 14.18
C CYS A 2 -8.95 9.65 12.83
N THR A 3 -8.73 10.94 12.53
CA THR A 3 -9.24 11.54 11.31
C THR A 3 -8.57 10.91 10.09
N ARG A 4 -9.38 10.43 9.15
CA ARG A 4 -8.99 10.32 7.75
C ARG A 4 -8.55 11.73 7.32
N PRO A 5 -7.36 11.96 6.77
CA PRO A 5 -7.05 13.23 6.16
C PRO A 5 -7.77 13.26 4.81
N VAL A 6 -9.05 13.59 4.83
CA VAL A 6 -9.73 14.19 3.68
C VAL A 6 -9.79 15.67 4.01
N SER A 7 -9.11 16.48 3.20
CA SER A 7 -8.85 17.92 3.34
C SER A 7 -7.62 18.31 4.17
N LEU A 8 -6.77 19.11 3.54
CA LEU A 8 -5.51 19.68 4.02
C LEU A 8 -5.70 20.86 5.02
N LEU A 9 -6.88 21.05 5.60
CA LEU A 9 -7.22 22.29 6.33
C LEU A 9 -7.52 22.13 7.82
N SER A 10 -7.46 20.94 8.41
CA SER A 10 -7.80 20.75 9.83
C SER A 10 -6.64 20.34 10.76
N TRP A 11 -5.39 20.44 10.29
CA TRP A 11 -4.21 20.26 11.13
C TRP A 11 -3.67 21.60 11.64
N THR A 12 -4.44 22.30 12.48
CA THR A 12 -3.87 23.24 13.46
C THR A 12 -4.62 23.10 14.78
N PRO A 13 -3.93 22.60 15.81
CA PRO A 13 -3.89 23.34 17.08
C PRO A 13 -2.47 23.67 17.55
N TRP A 14 -1.43 23.36 16.76
CA TRP A 14 -0.05 23.67 17.10
C TRP A 14 0.42 24.99 16.47
N ALA A 15 -0.10 26.10 17.02
CA ALA A 15 0.56 27.40 16.91
C ALA A 15 1.36 27.73 18.19
N SER A 16 1.43 26.83 19.18
CA SER A 16 1.93 27.14 20.53
C SER A 16 3.21 26.42 20.97
N LEU A 17 3.76 25.47 20.21
CA LEU A 17 5.02 24.80 20.56
C LEU A 17 5.88 24.64 19.30
N GLY A 18 6.91 25.47 19.16
CA GLY A 18 7.84 25.46 18.04
C GLY A 18 8.51 24.09 17.80
N LEU A 19 8.80 23.82 16.52
CA LEU A 19 9.36 22.59 15.91
C LEU A 19 8.33 21.47 15.67
N ARG A 20 8.10 20.93 14.45
CA ARG A 20 8.91 20.83 13.23
C ARG A 20 8.03 21.09 12.01
N ALA A 21 8.39 22.04 11.17
CA ALA A 21 7.87 22.05 9.80
C ALA A 21 8.40 20.78 9.11
N PHE A 22 7.50 19.87 8.72
CA PHE A 22 7.88 18.79 7.79
C PHE A 22 8.33 19.48 6.49
N PRO A 23 9.51 19.21 5.93
CA PRO A 23 9.98 19.90 4.73
C PRO A 23 8.92 19.81 3.63
N ARG A 24 8.52 20.95 3.04
CA ARG A 24 7.50 21.01 1.97
C ARG A 24 7.76 19.98 0.86
N SER A 25 9.03 19.73 0.53
CA SER A 25 9.44 18.71 -0.43
C SER A 25 8.97 17.30 -0.03
N ALA A 26 9.15 16.89 1.22
CA ALA A 26 8.70 15.59 1.71
C ALA A 26 7.16 15.47 1.70
N MET A 27 6.45 16.55 2.00
CA MET A 27 4.98 16.58 1.90
C MET A 27 4.50 16.40 0.45
N ASN A 28 5.17 17.03 -0.51
CA ASN A 28 4.83 16.93 -1.93
C ASN A 28 5.06 15.51 -2.46
N SER A 29 6.19 14.87 -2.13
CA SER A 29 6.47 13.48 -2.53
C SER A 29 5.48 12.48 -1.93
N ILE A 30 5.06 12.68 -0.67
CA ILE A 30 4.02 11.86 -0.03
C ILE A 30 2.66 12.07 -0.72
N ALA A 31 2.32 13.31 -1.07
CA ALA A 31 1.06 13.63 -1.75
C ALA A 31 1.00 12.99 -3.14
N GLN A 32 2.07 13.09 -3.94
CA GLN A 32 2.15 12.46 -5.26
C GLN A 32 2.01 10.94 -5.17
N LEU A 33 2.76 10.29 -4.26
CA LEU A 33 2.64 8.85 -4.05
C LEU A 33 1.23 8.44 -3.62
N ARG A 34 0.57 9.23 -2.76
CA ARG A 34 -0.81 8.96 -2.37
C ARG A 34 -1.77 9.05 -3.54
N VAL A 35 -1.66 10.07 -4.38
CA VAL A 35 -2.52 10.24 -5.57
C VAL A 35 -2.39 9.00 -6.48
N ASP A 36 -1.16 8.62 -6.81
CA ASP A 36 -0.83 7.43 -7.61
C ASP A 36 -1.41 6.13 -7.03
N LEU A 37 -1.31 5.97 -5.71
CA LEU A 37 -1.83 4.78 -5.04
C LEU A 37 -3.35 4.84 -4.89
N THR A 38 -3.96 6.02 -4.74
CA THR A 38 -5.42 6.14 -4.61
C THR A 38 -6.18 5.80 -5.88
N SER A 39 -5.58 6.01 -7.06
CA SER A 39 -6.14 5.66 -8.37
C SER A 39 -5.98 4.19 -8.77
N SER A 40 -5.15 3.43 -8.04
CA SER A 40 -4.91 2.00 -8.28
C SER A 40 -5.89 1.11 -7.51
N GLY A 41 -6.27 -0.03 -8.10
CA GLY A 41 -7.07 -1.05 -7.42
C GLY A 41 -6.29 -1.78 -6.32
N ASP A 42 -6.99 -2.28 -5.30
CA ASP A 42 -6.43 -3.08 -4.20
C ASP A 42 -6.42 -4.60 -4.47
N GLN A 43 -6.74 -4.98 -5.71
CA GLN A 43 -6.66 -6.33 -6.23
C GLN A 43 -5.53 -6.46 -7.27
N PRO A 44 -5.02 -7.68 -7.51
CA PRO A 44 -4.11 -7.95 -8.63
C PRO A 44 -4.70 -7.44 -9.95
N SER A 45 -3.89 -6.76 -10.76
CA SER A 45 -4.31 -6.35 -12.10
C SER A 45 -4.45 -7.57 -13.02
N ALA A 46 -5.17 -7.43 -14.14
CA ALA A 46 -5.27 -8.49 -15.14
C ALA A 46 -3.89 -8.98 -15.63
N THR A 47 -2.92 -8.07 -15.78
CA THR A 47 -1.53 -8.43 -16.11
C THR A 47 -0.88 -9.28 -15.03
N LEU A 48 -1.09 -8.94 -13.76
CA LEU A 48 -0.51 -9.72 -12.66
C LEU A 48 -1.15 -11.10 -12.54
N ALA A 49 -2.48 -11.17 -12.72
CA ALA A 49 -3.22 -12.42 -12.74
C ALA A 49 -2.72 -13.34 -13.87
N LEU A 50 -2.38 -12.78 -15.03
CA LEU A 50 -1.79 -13.55 -16.14
C LEU A 50 -0.43 -14.16 -15.76
N TYR A 51 0.46 -13.39 -15.13
CA TYR A 51 1.73 -13.95 -14.62
C TYR A 51 1.50 -15.07 -13.61
N PHE A 52 0.53 -14.91 -12.70
CA PHE A 52 0.19 -15.97 -11.73
C PHE A 52 -0.30 -17.25 -12.41
N LYS A 53 -1.15 -17.13 -13.42
CA LYS A 53 -1.66 -18.28 -14.19
C LYS A 53 -0.58 -18.99 -15.01
N ASN A 54 0.49 -18.29 -15.37
CA ASN A 54 1.62 -18.85 -16.11
C ASN A 54 2.64 -19.58 -15.22
N CYS A 55 2.55 -19.45 -13.89
CA CYS A 55 3.38 -20.21 -12.96
C CYS A 55 3.03 -21.70 -12.99
N LYS A 56 4.03 -22.56 -12.72
CA LYS A 56 3.83 -24.03 -12.67
C LYS A 56 2.77 -24.41 -11.64
N VAL A 57 2.76 -23.69 -10.51
CA VAL A 57 1.69 -23.72 -9.51
C VAL A 57 1.16 -22.31 -9.37
N ASP A 58 -0.13 -22.11 -9.67
CA ASP A 58 -0.78 -20.80 -9.57
C ASP A 58 -0.74 -20.27 -8.11
N PRO A 59 -0.03 -19.16 -7.84
CA PRO A 59 0.13 -18.63 -6.50
C PRO A 59 -1.04 -17.73 -6.05
N THR A 60 -2.05 -17.47 -6.90
CA THR A 60 -3.10 -16.46 -6.67
C THR A 60 -3.70 -16.57 -5.27
N GLU A 61 -4.21 -17.74 -4.90
CA GLU A 61 -4.87 -17.94 -3.61
C GLU A 61 -3.92 -17.70 -2.43
N LYS A 62 -2.69 -18.20 -2.52
CA LYS A 62 -1.67 -18.02 -1.46
C LYS A 62 -1.30 -16.55 -1.27
N VAL A 63 -1.21 -15.79 -2.36
CA VAL A 63 -0.92 -14.35 -2.32
C VAL A 63 -2.09 -13.60 -1.69
N LEU A 64 -3.33 -13.88 -2.11
CA LEU A 64 -4.52 -13.24 -1.56
C LEU A 64 -4.69 -13.52 -0.06
N GLN A 65 -4.59 -14.79 0.36
CA GLN A 65 -4.65 -15.17 1.77
C GLN A 65 -3.56 -14.50 2.60
N ARG A 66 -2.34 -14.37 2.05
CA ARG A 66 -1.24 -13.69 2.74
C ARG A 66 -1.53 -12.21 2.93
N VAL A 67 -2.03 -11.52 1.90
CA VAL A 67 -2.40 -10.10 1.98
C VAL A 67 -3.51 -9.89 3.00
N GLU A 68 -4.53 -10.75 3.01
CA GLU A 68 -5.62 -10.69 3.97
C GLU A 68 -5.12 -10.87 5.41
N ARG A 69 -4.40 -11.96 5.68
CA ARG A 69 -3.85 -12.26 7.01
C ARG A 69 -2.97 -11.13 7.53
N LEU A 70 -2.07 -10.63 6.68
CA LEU A 70 -1.18 -9.51 7.06
C LEU A 70 -1.96 -8.21 7.27
N GLY A 71 -3.02 -7.97 6.51
CA GLY A 71 -3.87 -6.79 6.68
C GLY A 71 -4.60 -6.79 8.01
N GLN A 72 -5.12 -7.94 8.43
CA GLN A 72 -5.74 -8.12 9.75
C GLN A 72 -4.71 -7.87 10.86
N LEU A 73 -3.56 -8.55 10.80
CA LEU A 73 -2.49 -8.41 11.79
C LEU A 73 -1.98 -6.97 11.89
N PHE A 74 -1.66 -6.36 10.75
CA PHE A 74 -1.18 -4.98 10.69
C PHE A 74 -2.17 -4.00 11.31
N SER A 75 -3.46 -4.12 10.97
CA SER A 75 -4.49 -3.19 11.45
C SER A 75 -4.67 -3.27 12.95
N GLN A 76 -4.62 -4.48 13.53
CA GLN A 76 -4.69 -4.68 14.98
C GLN A 76 -3.46 -4.11 15.67
N MET A 77 -2.26 -4.46 15.20
CA MET A 77 -1.01 -3.94 15.77
C MET A 77 -0.91 -2.43 15.66
N PHE A 78 -1.40 -1.85 14.57
CA PHE A 78 -1.49 -0.40 14.39
C PHE A 78 -2.43 0.23 15.42
N GLY A 79 -3.60 -0.38 15.66
CA GLY A 79 -4.52 0.05 16.71
C GLY A 79 -3.87 0.00 18.10
N HIS A 80 -3.17 -1.09 18.43
CA HIS A 80 -2.45 -1.20 19.70
C HIS A 80 -1.35 -0.14 19.87
N ALA A 81 -0.59 0.15 18.81
CA ALA A 81 0.55 1.06 18.88
C ALA A 81 0.14 2.55 18.86
N VAL A 82 -1.01 2.89 18.24
CA VAL A 82 -1.46 4.27 18.08
C VAL A 82 -2.60 4.60 19.04
N GLU A 83 -3.74 3.95 18.85
CA GLU A 83 -4.92 4.02 19.70
C GLU A 83 -5.92 2.94 19.23
N PRO A 84 -6.60 2.19 20.11
CA PRO A 84 -7.51 1.12 19.69
C PRO A 84 -8.59 1.56 18.70
N ARG A 85 -9.01 2.83 18.74
CA ARG A 85 -10.00 3.41 17.81
C ARG A 85 -9.44 3.63 16.39
N CYS A 86 -8.13 3.53 16.19
CA CYS A 86 -7.44 3.81 14.93
C CYS A 86 -7.21 2.56 14.04
N VAL A 87 -7.75 1.38 14.39
CA VAL A 87 -7.64 0.16 13.56
C VAL A 87 -8.08 0.40 12.10
N GLY A 88 -9.16 1.16 11.89
CA GLY A 88 -9.64 1.51 10.55
C GLY A 88 -8.65 2.37 9.74
N LEU A 89 -7.90 3.25 10.41
CA LEU A 89 -6.82 4.03 9.79
C LEU A 89 -5.64 3.13 9.43
N GLY A 90 -5.30 2.17 10.29
CA GLY A 90 -4.31 1.13 10.02
C GLY A 90 -4.66 0.33 8.77
N LYS A 91 -5.91 -0.14 8.67
CA LYS A 91 -6.42 -0.84 7.48
C LYS A 91 -6.29 -0.01 6.21
N TRP A 92 -6.69 1.27 6.25
CA TRP A 92 -6.56 2.16 5.10
C TRP A 92 -5.09 2.37 4.67
N ARG A 93 -4.17 2.54 5.62
CA ARG A 93 -2.73 2.65 5.33
C ARG A 93 -2.17 1.36 4.75
N PHE A 94 -2.60 0.21 5.27
CA PHE A 94 -2.21 -1.09 4.73
C PHE A 94 -2.67 -1.24 3.28
N THR A 95 -3.90 -0.84 2.96
CA THR A 95 -4.42 -0.87 1.58
C THR A 95 -3.54 -0.07 0.62
N LEU A 96 -3.02 1.10 1.03
CA LEU A 96 -2.06 1.83 0.18
C LEU A 96 -0.77 1.02 -0.07
N GLY A 97 -0.27 0.32 0.96
CA GLY A 97 0.86 -0.59 0.83
C GLY A 97 0.59 -1.76 -0.12
N VAL A 98 -0.62 -2.35 -0.07
CA VAL A 98 -1.04 -3.44 -0.98
C VAL A 98 -1.04 -2.98 -2.44
N ARG A 99 -1.53 -1.76 -2.70
CA ARG A 99 -1.53 -1.17 -4.05
C ARG A 99 -0.11 -1.00 -4.59
N LEU A 100 0.80 -0.50 -3.74
CA LEU A 100 2.21 -0.37 -4.10
C LEU A 100 2.85 -1.74 -4.35
N TYR A 101 2.57 -2.71 -3.48
CA TYR A 101 3.07 -4.08 -3.58
C TYR A 101 2.73 -4.72 -4.93
N TYR A 102 1.47 -4.66 -5.37
CA TYR A 102 1.10 -5.20 -6.68
C TYR A 102 1.71 -4.43 -7.84
N ARG A 103 1.79 -3.09 -7.76
CA ARG A 103 2.44 -2.27 -8.80
C ARG A 103 3.91 -2.63 -8.98
N VAL A 104 4.65 -2.75 -7.88
CA VAL A 104 6.06 -3.12 -7.88
C VAL A 104 6.24 -4.55 -8.38
N MET A 105 5.39 -5.48 -7.96
CA MET A 105 5.44 -6.87 -8.41
C MET A 105 5.28 -6.98 -9.94
N VAL A 106 4.30 -6.28 -10.52
CA VAL A 106 4.15 -6.23 -11.99
C VAL A 106 5.41 -5.67 -12.66
N SER A 107 5.98 -4.59 -12.11
CA SER A 107 7.19 -3.97 -12.66
C SER A 107 8.41 -4.91 -12.62
N MET A 108 8.54 -5.68 -11.54
CA MET A 108 9.60 -6.67 -11.38
C MET A 108 9.42 -7.82 -12.38
N LEU A 109 8.22 -8.41 -12.47
CA LEU A 109 7.94 -9.52 -13.38
C LEU A 109 8.13 -9.12 -14.85
N LYS A 110 7.74 -7.90 -15.24
CA LYS A 110 8.02 -7.38 -16.59
C LYS A 110 9.52 -7.24 -16.88
N SER A 111 10.31 -6.77 -15.90
CA SER A 111 11.76 -6.69 -16.06
C SER A 111 12.40 -8.07 -16.17
N GLU A 112 11.95 -9.01 -15.34
CA GLU A 112 12.46 -10.38 -15.33
C GLU A 112 12.08 -11.16 -16.59
N GLU A 113 10.87 -10.97 -17.12
CA GLU A 113 10.46 -11.53 -18.41
C GLU A 113 11.38 -11.03 -19.53
N LYS A 114 11.68 -9.73 -19.58
CA LYS A 114 12.59 -9.17 -20.57
C LYS A 114 14.02 -9.72 -20.42
N ARG A 115 14.48 -9.91 -19.18
CA ARG A 115 15.84 -10.38 -18.86
C ARG A 115 16.04 -11.86 -19.18
N LEU A 116 15.03 -12.68 -18.90
CA LEU A 116 15.11 -14.14 -18.97
C LEU A 116 14.40 -14.74 -20.19
N SER A 117 13.54 -13.97 -20.87
CA SER A 117 12.67 -14.45 -21.95
C SER A 117 11.79 -15.64 -21.55
N VAL A 118 11.36 -15.66 -20.28
CA VAL A 118 10.41 -16.65 -19.74
C VAL A 118 9.24 -15.94 -19.09
N GLN A 119 8.09 -16.63 -19.06
CA GLN A 119 6.86 -16.15 -18.40
C GLN A 119 6.45 -16.98 -17.18
N ASN A 120 7.20 -18.06 -16.89
CA ASN A 120 7.03 -18.88 -15.69
C ASN A 120 8.08 -18.49 -14.66
N PHE A 121 7.63 -18.01 -13.49
CA PHE A 121 8.50 -17.56 -12.39
C PHE A 121 8.33 -18.42 -11.13
N SER A 122 7.98 -19.70 -11.30
CA SER A 122 7.80 -20.68 -10.22
C SER A 122 9.07 -21.46 -9.91
#